data_AF-A0A429HTK1-F1
#
_entry.id   AF-A0A429HTK1-F1
#
_cell.length_a   1.000
_cell.length_b   1.000
_cell.length_c   1.000
_cell.angle_alpha   90.00
_cell.angle_beta   90.00
_cell.angle_gamma   90.00
#
_symmetry.space_group_name_H-M   'P 1'
#
loop_
_entity.id
_entity.type
_entity.pdbx_description
1 polymer ?
#
loop_
_entity_poly.entity_id
_entity_poly.type
_entity_poly.pdbx_seq_one_letter_code
_entity_poly.pdbx_strand_id
1 'polypeptide(L)'
;MTNAQATAQATGTAVDTAPPAAGGPGRGIAFLKGHGTENDFVIVPDPDGVLELSADAVARICDRRAGVGGDGLLRVVRSAADPAARAQAAEAEWFMDYRNGDGSVAEMCGNGIRVFARYLQHAGLVGAGEFAIATRAGVKRVRLAEDGDVTVSMGRAALLPDGVTVTVGDRSWPARNVNMGNPHAVAFVEDLDHAGDLYGVPPFSPAAVYPDGVNIEFVADRGPRHVAMRVHERGAGETRSCGTGACAVAVAAARRDGIDPAATGSPVTYRVDLPGGSLSITELPDGTVEMTGPAVIVAHGTLDPAWLVTALD
;
A
#
# COMPACT_ATOMS: atom_id res chain seq x y z
N MET A 1 -48.54 34.25 35.97
CA MET A 1 -47.72 33.18 36.58
C MET A 1 -48.26 31.86 36.06
N THR A 2 -47.35 30.91 35.77
CA THR A 2 -47.50 29.59 35.08
C THR A 2 -47.67 29.59 33.56
N ASN A 3 -46.60 29.24 32.84
CA ASN A 3 -46.47 28.03 32.01
C ASN A 3 -45.05 27.98 31.40
N ALA A 4 -44.20 27.07 31.88
CA ALA A 4 -43.98 25.73 31.32
C ALA A 4 -42.88 25.74 30.24
N GLN A 5 -41.62 25.62 30.68
CA GLN A 5 -40.49 25.28 29.81
C GLN A 5 -40.43 23.75 29.69
N ALA A 6 -40.70 23.24 28.50
CA ALA A 6 -40.48 21.84 28.14
C ALA A 6 -38.99 21.63 27.84
N THR A 7 -38.31 20.84 28.68
CA THR A 7 -36.99 20.29 28.39
C THR A 7 -37.13 19.14 27.40
N ALA A 8 -36.72 19.35 26.16
CA ALA A 8 -36.55 18.28 25.19
C ALA A 8 -35.27 17.50 25.52
N GLN A 9 -35.42 16.26 25.98
CA GLN A 9 -34.33 15.28 26.03
C GLN A 9 -34.02 14.85 24.60
N ALA A 10 -32.83 15.22 24.11
CA ALA A 10 -32.28 14.65 22.89
C ALA A 10 -31.80 13.22 23.21
N THR A 11 -32.58 12.23 22.80
CA THR A 11 -32.15 10.83 22.75
C THR A 11 -31.13 10.68 21.62
N GLY A 12 -29.85 10.82 21.94
CA GLY A 12 -28.77 10.45 21.05
C GLY A 12 -28.81 8.93 20.84
N THR A 13 -29.26 8.49 19.68
CA THR A 13 -29.04 7.11 19.22
C THR A 13 -27.54 6.95 19.00
N ALA A 14 -26.90 6.10 19.81
CA ALA A 14 -25.53 5.67 19.60
C ALA A 14 -25.42 5.05 18.20
N VAL A 15 -24.53 5.60 17.38
CA VAL A 15 -24.15 5.00 16.10
C VAL A 15 -23.34 3.75 16.45
N ASP A 16 -23.84 2.60 16.03
CA ASP A 16 -23.16 1.32 16.19
C ASP A 16 -21.83 1.36 15.43
N THR A 17 -20.72 1.26 16.16
CA THR A 17 -19.35 1.31 15.62
C THR A 17 -18.83 -0.08 15.26
N ALA A 18 -19.65 -1.13 15.34
CA ALA A 18 -19.24 -2.48 14.98
C ALA A 18 -19.05 -2.62 13.46
N PRO A 19 -18.00 -3.33 13.00
CA PRO A 19 -17.84 -3.65 11.59
C PRO A 19 -19.02 -4.53 11.11
N PRO A 20 -19.56 -4.29 9.91
CA PRO A 20 -20.69 -5.06 9.41
C PRO A 20 -20.29 -6.52 9.13
N ALA A 21 -21.16 -7.46 9.53
CA ALA A 21 -20.99 -8.90 9.28
C ALA A 21 -21.06 -9.24 7.78
N ALA A 22 -20.35 -10.30 7.36
CA ALA A 22 -20.37 -10.80 5.99
C ALA A 22 -21.80 -11.19 5.56
N GLY A 23 -22.24 -10.68 4.40
CA GLY A 23 -23.62 -10.81 3.91
C GLY A 23 -23.89 -12.17 3.26
N GLY A 24 -24.99 -12.82 3.66
CA GLY A 24 -25.60 -13.95 2.93
C GLY A 24 -26.49 -13.47 1.76
N PRO A 25 -27.06 -14.38 0.95
CA PRO A 25 -27.85 -14.03 -0.24
C PRO A 25 -29.01 -13.09 0.11
N GLY A 26 -29.04 -11.90 -0.50
CA GLY A 26 -30.03 -10.84 -0.26
C GLY A 26 -29.59 -9.75 0.74
N ARG A 27 -28.46 -9.92 1.43
CA ARG A 27 -27.79 -8.85 2.19
C ARG A 27 -26.62 -8.30 1.38
N GLY A 28 -26.49 -6.98 1.32
CA GLY A 28 -25.38 -6.34 0.60
C GLY A 28 -24.00 -6.70 1.15
N ILE A 29 -22.96 -6.46 0.37
CA ILE A 29 -21.57 -6.75 0.75
C ILE A 29 -21.02 -5.60 1.59
N ALA A 30 -20.63 -5.89 2.83
CA ALA A 30 -19.92 -4.95 3.69
C ALA A 30 -18.61 -4.49 3.04
N PHE A 31 -18.32 -3.18 3.11
CA PHE A 31 -17.02 -2.67 2.69
C PHE A 31 -16.52 -1.57 3.62
N LEU A 32 -15.22 -1.35 3.60
CA LEU A 32 -14.57 -0.17 4.13
C LEU A 32 -13.73 0.48 3.04
N LYS A 33 -13.48 1.79 3.18
CA LYS A 33 -12.55 2.54 2.36
C LYS A 33 -11.38 2.95 3.21
N GLY A 34 -10.15 2.69 2.76
CA GLY A 34 -8.94 3.11 3.46
C GLY A 34 -7.82 3.47 2.50
N HIS A 35 -6.75 4.04 3.02
CA HIS A 35 -5.55 4.31 2.24
C HIS A 35 -4.27 4.25 3.09
N GLY A 36 -3.17 3.90 2.44
CA GLY A 36 -1.82 4.02 2.98
C GLY A 36 -1.11 5.09 2.17
N THR A 37 -0.83 6.25 2.79
CA THR A 37 -0.22 7.41 2.10
C THR A 37 -0.91 7.75 0.77
N GLU A 38 -2.23 7.91 0.81
CA GLU A 38 -3.14 8.19 -0.32
C GLU A 38 -3.15 7.19 -1.50
N ASN A 39 -2.48 6.04 -1.38
CA ASN A 39 -2.79 4.88 -2.22
C ASN A 39 -3.98 4.14 -1.58
N ASP A 40 -5.13 4.18 -2.25
CA ASP A 40 -6.44 3.90 -1.65
C ASP A 40 -7.03 2.53 -2.05
N PHE A 41 -7.75 1.90 -1.13
CA PHE A 41 -8.27 0.55 -1.28
C PHE A 41 -9.71 0.43 -0.81
N VAL A 42 -10.50 -0.37 -1.54
CA VAL A 42 -11.76 -0.91 -1.02
C VAL A 42 -11.45 -2.20 -0.26
N ILE A 43 -11.88 -2.28 0.99
CA ILE A 43 -11.60 -3.40 1.90
C ILE A 43 -12.90 -4.20 2.04
N VAL A 44 -12.87 -5.50 1.76
CA VAL A 44 -14.04 -6.37 1.81
C VAL A 44 -13.80 -7.48 2.83
N PRO A 45 -14.45 -7.42 4.01
CA PRO A 45 -14.42 -8.49 4.99
C PRO A 45 -15.09 -9.76 4.47
N ASP A 46 -14.37 -10.88 4.46
CA ASP A 46 -14.87 -12.19 4.07
C ASP A 46 -14.13 -13.32 4.83
N PRO A 47 -14.22 -13.35 6.18
CA PRO A 47 -13.39 -14.23 7.00
C PRO A 47 -13.57 -15.71 6.69
N ASP A 48 -14.77 -16.11 6.29
CA ASP A 48 -15.15 -17.50 6.00
C ASP A 48 -14.94 -17.87 4.51
N GLY A 49 -14.53 -16.91 3.69
CA GLY A 49 -14.20 -17.14 2.29
C GLY A 49 -15.41 -17.47 1.41
N VAL A 50 -16.57 -16.89 1.69
CA VAL A 50 -17.83 -17.22 1.02
C VAL A 50 -18.14 -16.33 -0.18
N LEU A 51 -17.41 -15.21 -0.33
CA LEU A 51 -17.60 -14.29 -1.45
C LEU A 51 -16.74 -14.71 -2.65
N GLU A 52 -17.40 -14.91 -3.77
CA GLU A 52 -16.76 -15.04 -5.08
C GLU A 52 -16.69 -13.67 -5.76
N LEU A 53 -15.49 -13.10 -5.86
CA LEU A 53 -15.23 -11.82 -6.51
C LEU A 53 -14.49 -12.04 -7.84
N SER A 54 -15.23 -11.94 -8.94
CA SER A 54 -14.65 -11.94 -10.29
C SER A 54 -13.79 -10.69 -10.52
N ALA A 55 -12.91 -10.73 -11.53
CA ALA A 55 -12.12 -9.56 -11.92
C ALA A 55 -13.02 -8.38 -12.31
N ASP A 56 -14.08 -8.63 -13.07
CA ASP A 56 -15.04 -7.59 -13.49
C ASP A 56 -15.78 -6.96 -12.31
N ALA A 57 -16.18 -7.77 -11.31
CA ALA A 57 -16.79 -7.26 -10.09
C ALA A 57 -15.83 -6.35 -9.31
N VAL A 58 -14.57 -6.77 -9.17
CA VAL A 58 -13.52 -5.95 -8.54
C VAL A 58 -13.33 -4.64 -9.31
N ALA A 59 -13.17 -4.71 -10.64
CA ALA A 59 -12.97 -3.54 -11.48
C ALA A 59 -14.11 -2.52 -11.32
N ARG A 60 -15.35 -3.01 -11.28
CA ARG A 60 -16.54 -2.18 -11.10
C ARG A 60 -16.64 -1.57 -9.70
N ILE A 61 -16.25 -2.31 -8.66
CA ILE A 61 -16.16 -1.78 -7.29
C ILE A 61 -15.12 -0.66 -7.19
N CYS A 62 -13.97 -0.87 -7.83
CA CYS A 62 -12.85 0.06 -7.85
C CYS A 62 -13.03 1.25 -8.81
N ASP A 63 -14.04 1.24 -9.69
CA ASP A 63 -14.37 2.39 -10.53
C ASP A 63 -14.80 3.59 -9.67
N ARG A 64 -14.12 4.73 -9.85
CA ARG A 64 -14.30 5.94 -9.03
C ARG A 64 -15.60 6.71 -9.32
N ARG A 65 -16.28 6.44 -10.42
CA ARG A 65 -17.50 7.15 -10.86
C ARG A 65 -18.75 6.29 -10.71
N ALA A 66 -18.65 5.03 -11.09
CA ALA A 66 -19.74 4.06 -11.08
C ALA A 66 -19.76 3.17 -9.83
N GLY A 67 -18.63 3.06 -9.12
CA GLY A 67 -18.47 2.25 -7.92
C GLY A 67 -18.08 3.07 -6.69
N VAL A 68 -17.31 2.44 -5.80
CA VAL A 68 -16.78 3.08 -4.57
C VAL A 68 -15.49 3.85 -4.88
N GLY A 69 -14.68 3.33 -5.82
CA GLY A 69 -13.38 3.88 -6.16
C GLY A 69 -12.26 3.32 -5.29
N GLY A 70 -11.15 2.93 -5.91
CA GLY A 70 -9.89 2.60 -5.23
C GLY A 70 -8.82 2.18 -6.24
N ASP A 71 -7.54 2.34 -5.88
CA ASP A 71 -6.42 1.80 -6.66
C ASP A 71 -6.42 0.26 -6.67
N GLY A 72 -7.07 -0.36 -5.69
CA GLY A 72 -7.35 -1.79 -5.68
C GLY A 72 -8.30 -2.24 -4.58
N LEU A 73 -8.51 -3.55 -4.48
CA LEU A 73 -9.37 -4.20 -3.52
C LEU A 73 -8.58 -5.14 -2.61
N LEU A 74 -8.86 -5.07 -1.30
CA LEU A 74 -8.31 -5.92 -0.27
C LEU A 74 -9.42 -6.81 0.31
N ARG A 75 -9.53 -8.04 -0.16
CA ARG A 75 -10.42 -9.02 0.47
C ARG A 75 -9.73 -9.62 1.70
N VAL A 76 -10.43 -9.57 2.83
CA VAL A 76 -9.91 -9.98 4.14
C VAL A 76 -10.50 -11.33 4.50
N VAL A 77 -9.72 -12.38 4.25
CA VAL A 77 -10.13 -13.78 4.40
C VAL A 77 -9.15 -14.53 5.29
N ARG A 78 -9.62 -15.53 6.03
CA ARG A 78 -8.73 -16.43 6.77
C ARG A 78 -7.92 -17.26 5.78
N SER A 79 -6.62 -17.41 6.00
CA SER A 79 -5.73 -18.17 5.11
C SER A 79 -6.21 -19.60 4.88
N ALA A 80 -6.80 -20.24 5.90
CA ALA A 80 -7.34 -21.61 5.78
C ALA A 80 -8.57 -21.71 4.85
N ALA A 81 -9.35 -20.62 4.74
CA ALA A 81 -10.57 -20.56 3.95
C ALA A 81 -10.30 -20.31 2.46
N ASP A 82 -9.14 -19.74 2.09
CA ASP A 82 -8.79 -19.46 0.70
C ASP A 82 -7.78 -20.48 0.12
N PRO A 83 -8.07 -21.14 -1.00
CA PRO A 83 -7.14 -22.08 -1.63
C PRO A 83 -5.75 -21.50 -1.95
N ALA A 84 -5.66 -20.21 -2.29
CA ALA A 84 -4.40 -19.56 -2.64
C ALA A 84 -3.46 -19.37 -1.44
N ALA A 85 -4.01 -19.37 -0.22
CA ALA A 85 -3.26 -19.13 1.01
C ALA A 85 -3.29 -20.30 2.00
N ARG A 86 -4.03 -21.36 1.73
CA ARG A 86 -4.18 -22.51 2.64
C ARG A 86 -2.86 -23.11 3.09
N ALA A 87 -1.85 -23.14 2.21
CA ALA A 87 -0.51 -23.63 2.55
C ALA A 87 0.22 -22.74 3.58
N GLN A 88 -0.14 -21.46 3.69
CA GLN A 88 0.44 -20.49 4.62
C GLN A 88 -0.33 -20.39 5.95
N ALA A 89 -1.44 -21.12 6.09
CA ALA A 89 -2.37 -20.97 7.23
C ALA A 89 -1.77 -21.35 8.60
N ALA A 90 -0.72 -22.16 8.63
CA ALA A 90 0.01 -22.48 9.85
C ALA A 90 0.89 -21.32 10.34
N GLU A 91 1.30 -20.41 9.45
CA GLU A 91 2.20 -19.30 9.74
C GLU A 91 1.47 -17.97 9.86
N ALA A 92 0.38 -17.79 9.12
CA ALA A 92 -0.41 -16.56 9.08
C ALA A 92 -1.90 -16.85 9.05
N GLU A 93 -2.65 -16.35 10.04
CA GLU A 93 -4.10 -16.55 10.16
C GLU A 93 -4.89 -15.86 9.05
N TRP A 94 -4.45 -14.67 8.65
CA TRP A 94 -5.15 -13.80 7.70
C TRP A 94 -4.40 -13.70 6.38
N PHE A 95 -5.14 -13.77 5.28
CA PHE A 95 -4.66 -13.63 3.92
C PHE A 95 -5.14 -12.31 3.32
N MET A 96 -4.18 -11.53 2.83
CA MET A 96 -4.44 -10.35 2.03
C MET A 96 -4.66 -10.76 0.58
N ASP A 97 -5.92 -11.07 0.22
CA ASP A 97 -6.31 -11.28 -1.17
C ASP A 97 -6.40 -9.91 -1.88
N TYR A 98 -5.25 -9.44 -2.36
CA TYR A 98 -5.12 -8.18 -3.08
C TYR A 98 -5.40 -8.34 -4.57
N ARG A 99 -6.19 -7.42 -5.13
CA ARG A 99 -6.47 -7.25 -6.55
C ARG A 99 -6.26 -5.78 -6.94
N ASN A 100 -5.72 -5.53 -8.12
CA ASN A 100 -5.64 -4.18 -8.67
C ASN A 100 -7.03 -3.64 -9.02
N GLY A 101 -7.13 -2.33 -9.25
CA GLY A 101 -8.37 -1.65 -9.61
C GLY A 101 -9.00 -2.10 -10.94
N ASP A 102 -8.25 -2.80 -11.79
CA ASP A 102 -8.76 -3.44 -13.02
C ASP A 102 -9.22 -4.89 -12.81
N GLY A 103 -9.17 -5.40 -11.56
CA GLY A 103 -9.52 -6.77 -11.21
C GLY A 103 -8.40 -7.80 -11.34
N SER A 104 -7.26 -7.43 -11.91
CA SER A 104 -6.11 -8.33 -12.05
C SER A 104 -5.53 -8.72 -10.68
N VAL A 105 -4.99 -9.94 -10.62
CA VAL A 105 -4.35 -10.46 -9.41
C VAL A 105 -2.98 -9.80 -9.24
N ALA A 106 -2.71 -9.33 -8.02
CA ALA A 106 -1.42 -8.79 -7.65
C ALA A 106 -0.82 -9.56 -6.47
N GLU A 107 0.51 -9.70 -6.50
CA GLU A 107 1.21 -10.57 -5.55
C GLU A 107 1.37 -9.92 -4.17
N MET A 108 1.64 -8.61 -4.14
CA MET A 108 1.84 -7.83 -2.92
C MET A 108 1.63 -6.33 -3.20
N CYS A 109 1.21 -5.60 -2.17
CA CYS A 109 1.23 -4.13 -2.16
C CYS A 109 1.66 -3.63 -0.77
N GLY A 110 2.77 -2.90 -0.72
CA GLY A 110 3.34 -2.40 0.55
C GLY A 110 2.44 -1.39 1.27
N ASN A 111 1.66 -0.59 0.54
CA ASN A 111 0.66 0.28 1.14
C ASN A 111 -0.58 -0.52 1.57
N GLY A 112 -1.03 -1.43 0.72
CA GLY A 112 -2.19 -2.29 0.97
C GLY A 112 -2.06 -3.12 2.24
N ILE A 113 -0.88 -3.70 2.50
CA ILE A 113 -0.68 -4.51 3.72
C ILE A 113 -0.71 -3.68 5.02
N ARG A 114 -0.31 -2.40 4.99
CA ARG A 114 -0.49 -1.50 6.14
C ARG A 114 -1.97 -1.22 6.39
N VAL A 115 -2.73 -0.98 5.33
CA VAL A 115 -4.19 -0.78 5.39
C VAL A 115 -4.90 -2.03 5.88
N PHE A 116 -4.49 -3.20 5.40
CA PHE A 116 -5.00 -4.49 5.83
C PHE A 116 -4.76 -4.74 7.32
N ALA A 117 -3.53 -4.52 7.79
CA ALA A 117 -3.18 -4.63 9.21
C ALA A 117 -4.01 -3.67 10.07
N ARG A 118 -4.17 -2.41 9.63
CA ARG A 118 -5.03 -1.45 10.33
C ARG A 118 -6.48 -1.92 10.39
N TYR A 119 -7.01 -2.48 9.29
CA TYR A 119 -8.36 -3.04 9.29
C TYR A 119 -8.49 -4.18 10.31
N LEU A 120 -7.54 -5.11 10.36
CA LEU A 120 -7.59 -6.22 11.32
C LEU A 120 -7.64 -5.71 12.77
N GLN A 121 -6.85 -4.68 13.09
CA GLN A 121 -6.89 -4.04 14.40
C GLN A 121 -8.23 -3.35 14.66
N HIS A 122 -8.71 -2.56 13.69
CA HIS A 122 -9.98 -1.85 13.77
C HIS A 122 -11.17 -2.80 14.00
N ALA A 123 -11.15 -3.96 13.37
CA ALA A 123 -12.18 -5.00 13.51
C ALA A 123 -12.01 -5.86 14.77
N GLY A 124 -11.02 -5.60 15.62
CA GLY A 124 -10.74 -6.39 16.83
C GLY A 124 -10.24 -7.82 16.55
N LEU A 125 -9.73 -8.07 15.34
CA LEU A 125 -9.24 -9.37 14.90
C LEU A 125 -7.78 -9.62 15.32
N VAL A 126 -7.02 -8.55 15.54
CA VAL A 126 -5.65 -8.57 16.09
C VAL A 126 -5.46 -7.41 17.08
N GLY A 127 -4.55 -7.58 18.03
CA GLY A 127 -4.09 -6.49 18.91
C GLY A 127 -2.83 -5.79 18.38
N ALA A 128 -2.30 -4.86 19.18
CA ALA A 128 -0.97 -4.30 18.93
C ALA A 128 0.11 -5.38 19.07
N GLY A 129 1.24 -5.21 18.38
CA GLY A 129 2.36 -6.14 18.39
C GLY A 129 2.69 -6.71 17.01
N GLU A 130 3.46 -7.80 17.00
CA GLU A 130 3.93 -8.45 15.77
C GLU A 130 3.07 -9.65 15.40
N PHE A 131 2.75 -9.75 14.12
CA PHE A 131 2.02 -10.88 13.56
C PHE A 131 2.35 -11.05 12.07
N ALA A 132 1.86 -12.13 11.50
CA ALA A 132 2.10 -12.52 10.12
C ALA A 132 0.83 -12.37 9.29
N ILE A 133 0.98 -11.90 8.05
CA ILE A 133 -0.07 -11.84 7.04
C ILE A 133 0.37 -12.68 5.84
N ALA A 134 -0.50 -13.60 5.42
CA ALA A 134 -0.32 -14.35 4.19
C ALA A 134 -0.52 -13.41 3.00
N THR A 135 0.33 -13.55 1.99
CA THR A 135 0.20 -12.87 0.69
C THR A 135 0.57 -13.83 -0.42
N ARG A 136 0.23 -13.50 -1.67
CA ARG A 136 0.66 -14.30 -2.83
C ARG A 136 2.18 -14.29 -2.99
N ALA A 137 2.86 -13.22 -2.56
CA ALA A 137 4.32 -13.14 -2.46
C ALA A 137 4.91 -13.75 -1.17
N GLY A 138 4.20 -14.68 -0.53
CA GLY A 138 4.59 -15.33 0.72
C GLY A 138 4.16 -14.56 1.98
N VAL A 139 4.49 -15.12 3.14
CA VAL A 139 4.14 -14.54 4.44
C VAL A 139 4.96 -13.28 4.71
N LYS A 140 4.30 -12.22 5.18
CA LYS A 140 4.92 -10.94 5.57
C LYS A 140 4.75 -10.70 7.06
N ARG A 141 5.81 -10.25 7.72
CA ARG A 141 5.78 -9.82 9.13
C ARG A 141 5.37 -8.36 9.21
N VAL A 142 4.42 -8.09 10.09
CA VAL A 142 3.89 -6.75 10.34
C VAL A 142 3.92 -6.48 11.84
N ARG A 143 4.28 -5.25 12.20
CA ARG A 143 4.20 -4.74 13.57
C ARG A 143 3.21 -3.58 13.61
N LEU A 144 2.17 -3.72 14.42
CA LEU A 144 1.20 -2.69 14.71
C LEU A 144 1.54 -1.99 16.03
N ALA A 145 1.71 -0.67 15.98
CA ALA A 145 1.67 0.16 17.19
C ALA A 145 0.21 0.31 17.67
N GLU A 146 0.03 0.53 18.98
CA GLU A 146 -1.29 0.65 19.61
C GLU A 146 -2.14 1.76 18.95
N ASP A 147 -1.62 2.99 18.90
CA ASP A 147 -2.24 4.15 18.23
C ASP A 147 -1.27 4.84 17.25
N GLY A 148 -0.40 4.07 16.58
CA GLY A 148 0.71 4.61 15.80
C GLY A 148 0.79 4.03 14.39
N ASP A 149 1.94 4.12 13.76
CA ASP A 149 2.13 3.61 12.40
C ASP A 149 2.18 2.07 12.32
N VAL A 150 2.10 1.57 11.09
CA VAL A 150 2.28 0.15 10.78
C VAL A 150 3.67 -0.06 10.19
N THR A 151 4.46 -0.95 10.77
CA THR A 151 5.76 -1.37 10.23
C THR A 151 5.60 -2.69 9.48
N VAL A 152 6.17 -2.79 8.28
CA VAL A 152 6.14 -3.97 7.42
C VAL A 152 7.57 -4.36 7.08
N SER A 153 7.92 -5.64 7.21
CA SER A 153 9.17 -6.17 6.67
C SER A 153 9.06 -6.33 5.15
N MET A 154 9.86 -5.56 4.43
CA MET A 154 9.82 -5.44 2.96
C MET A 154 10.82 -6.37 2.26
N GLY A 155 11.52 -7.22 3.00
CA GLY A 155 12.59 -8.07 2.47
C GLY A 155 13.90 -7.31 2.36
N ARG A 156 14.68 -7.58 1.32
CA ARG A 156 16.03 -7.05 1.15
C ARG A 156 16.14 -6.35 -0.19
N ALA A 157 16.81 -5.20 -0.21
CA ALA A 157 17.15 -4.52 -1.45
C ALA A 157 18.35 -5.19 -2.11
N ALA A 158 18.32 -5.32 -3.43
CA ALA A 158 19.51 -5.61 -4.23
C ALA A 158 19.92 -4.36 -5.01
N LEU A 159 21.11 -3.82 -4.69
CA LEU A 159 21.75 -2.82 -5.53
C LEU A 159 22.43 -3.52 -6.70
N LEU A 160 21.94 -3.25 -7.90
CA LEU A 160 22.49 -3.79 -9.14
C LEU A 160 23.52 -2.79 -9.71
N PRO A 161 24.37 -3.21 -10.66
CA PRO A 161 25.35 -2.32 -11.27
C PRO A 161 24.70 -1.03 -11.81
N ASP A 162 25.34 0.10 -11.51
CA ASP A 162 24.97 1.40 -12.06
C ASP A 162 25.19 1.44 -13.59
N GLY A 163 24.80 2.54 -14.21
CA GLY A 163 24.89 2.74 -15.66
C GLY A 163 23.54 3.03 -16.33
N VAL A 164 22.49 3.18 -15.52
CA VAL A 164 21.20 3.68 -15.97
C VAL A 164 21.22 5.20 -15.97
N THR A 165 20.75 5.80 -17.06
CA THR A 165 20.48 7.23 -17.15
C THR A 165 18.99 7.44 -17.42
N VAL A 166 18.35 8.28 -16.62
CA VAL A 166 16.95 8.69 -16.81
C VAL A 166 16.95 10.11 -17.39
N THR A 167 16.09 10.36 -18.37
CA THR A 167 16.02 11.63 -19.10
C THR A 167 14.61 12.19 -19.08
N VAL A 168 14.47 13.49 -18.80
CA VAL A 168 13.21 14.25 -18.89
C VAL A 168 13.50 15.58 -19.60
N GLY A 169 12.91 15.76 -20.78
CA GLY A 169 13.27 16.88 -21.66
C GLY A 169 14.76 16.88 -21.99
N ASP A 170 15.43 18.01 -21.78
CA ASP A 170 16.88 18.17 -22.02
C ASP A 170 17.75 17.80 -20.80
N ARG A 171 17.15 17.28 -19.72
CA ARG A 171 17.85 16.93 -18.49
C ARG A 171 18.04 15.42 -18.39
N SER A 172 19.21 15.01 -17.92
CA SER A 172 19.54 13.60 -17.70
C SER A 172 20.24 13.43 -16.35
N TRP A 173 19.90 12.35 -15.66
CA TRP A 173 20.48 12.00 -14.37
C TRP A 173 20.96 10.55 -14.37
N PRO A 174 22.13 10.25 -13.78
CA PRO A 174 22.45 8.89 -13.44
C PRO A 174 21.44 8.39 -12.40
N ALA A 175 20.94 7.17 -12.60
CA ALA A 175 20.01 6.52 -11.71
C ALA A 175 20.65 5.28 -11.09
N ARG A 176 20.38 5.05 -9.80
CA ARG A 176 20.76 3.81 -9.12
C ARG A 176 19.74 2.73 -9.44
N ASN A 177 20.24 1.54 -9.78
CA ASN A 177 19.40 0.39 -10.07
C ASN A 177 19.17 -0.42 -8.78
N VAL A 178 17.94 -0.40 -8.27
CA VAL A 178 17.58 -1.08 -7.03
C VAL A 178 16.44 -2.06 -7.30
N ASN A 179 16.54 -3.26 -6.76
CA ASN A 179 15.49 -4.26 -6.86
C ASN A 179 14.94 -4.59 -5.46
N MET A 180 13.63 -4.42 -5.29
CA MET A 180 12.87 -4.72 -4.06
C MET A 180 11.90 -5.91 -4.22
N GLY A 181 12.17 -6.78 -5.19
CA GLY A 181 11.21 -7.74 -5.78
C GLY A 181 10.69 -7.28 -7.14
N ASN A 182 10.74 -5.97 -7.39
CA ASN A 182 10.48 -5.31 -8.67
C ASN A 182 11.57 -4.25 -8.95
N PRO A 183 11.80 -3.88 -10.22
CA PRO A 183 12.89 -2.97 -10.60
C PRO A 183 12.56 -1.50 -10.32
N HIS A 184 13.54 -0.77 -9.77
CA HIS A 184 13.50 0.66 -9.48
C HIS A 184 14.74 1.38 -10.04
N ALA A 185 14.52 2.54 -10.66
CA ALA A 185 15.55 3.44 -11.13
C ALA A 185 15.47 4.76 -10.34
N VAL A 186 16.38 4.93 -9.39
CA VAL A 186 16.38 6.06 -8.45
C VAL A 186 17.30 7.17 -8.96
N ALA A 187 16.71 8.25 -9.48
CA ALA A 187 17.40 9.43 -9.98
C ALA A 187 17.38 10.57 -8.94
N PHE A 188 18.56 10.98 -8.49
CA PHE A 188 18.68 12.15 -7.60
C PHE A 188 18.67 13.44 -8.40
N VAL A 189 17.77 14.34 -8.04
CA VAL A 189 17.52 15.63 -8.72
C VAL A 189 17.61 16.78 -7.73
N GLU A 190 17.88 17.97 -8.26
CA GLU A 190 17.90 19.21 -7.46
C GLU A 190 16.48 19.64 -7.05
N ASP A 191 15.50 19.45 -7.93
CA ASP A 191 14.10 19.82 -7.72
C ASP A 191 13.18 18.73 -8.30
N LEU A 192 12.08 18.43 -7.60
CA LEU A 192 11.07 17.46 -8.02
C LEU A 192 10.25 17.92 -9.23
N ASP A 193 10.20 19.23 -9.50
CA ASP A 193 9.58 19.77 -10.71
C ASP A 193 10.33 19.32 -11.98
N HIS A 194 11.59 18.91 -11.86
CA HIS A 194 12.36 18.35 -12.97
C HIS A 194 11.85 16.99 -13.45
N ALA A 195 11.00 16.31 -12.68
CA ALA A 195 10.39 15.04 -13.08
C ALA A 195 9.35 15.17 -14.21
N GLY A 196 8.87 16.40 -14.49
CA GLY A 196 7.83 16.62 -15.51
C GLY A 196 6.45 16.13 -15.06
N ASP A 197 5.62 15.71 -16.02
CA ASP A 197 4.23 15.27 -15.76
C ASP A 197 4.08 13.80 -15.37
N LEU A 198 5.09 12.97 -15.65
CA LEU A 198 5.13 11.54 -15.37
C LEU A 198 3.92 10.75 -15.93
N TYR A 199 3.20 11.27 -16.93
CA TYR A 199 2.09 10.56 -17.56
C TYR A 199 2.58 9.37 -18.39
N GLY A 200 3.67 9.58 -19.12
CA GLY A 200 4.39 8.53 -19.85
C GLY A 200 5.62 8.06 -19.08
N VAL A 201 6.12 6.87 -19.42
CA VAL A 201 7.37 6.34 -18.87
C VAL A 201 8.51 7.29 -19.23
N PRO A 202 9.23 7.87 -18.25
CA PRO A 202 10.42 8.68 -18.54
C PRO A 202 11.45 7.87 -19.34
N PRO A 203 12.01 8.41 -20.44
CA PRO A 203 13.05 7.75 -21.19
C PRO A 203 14.24 7.34 -20.30
N PHE A 204 14.74 6.13 -20.49
CA PHE A 204 15.93 5.64 -19.80
C PHE A 204 16.85 4.85 -20.73
N SER A 205 18.14 4.81 -20.40
CA SER A 205 19.16 4.09 -21.16
C SER A 205 20.16 3.39 -20.24
N PRO A 206 20.63 2.18 -20.59
CA PRO A 206 20.20 1.39 -21.74
C PRO A 206 18.87 0.67 -21.48
N ALA A 207 17.98 0.67 -22.48
CA ALA A 207 16.64 0.07 -22.37
C ALA A 207 16.68 -1.43 -21.95
N ALA A 208 17.71 -2.15 -22.38
CA ALA A 208 17.90 -3.57 -22.10
C ALA A 208 18.08 -3.91 -20.61
N VAL A 209 18.34 -2.92 -19.74
CA VAL A 209 18.43 -3.14 -18.29
C VAL A 209 17.07 -3.48 -17.69
N TYR A 210 15.98 -3.01 -18.30
CA TYR A 210 14.62 -3.20 -17.82
C TYR A 210 13.71 -3.74 -18.94
N PRO A 211 13.88 -5.01 -19.35
CA PRO A 211 13.14 -5.60 -20.46
C PRO A 211 11.61 -5.61 -20.20
N ASP A 212 11.23 -5.76 -18.94
CA ASP A 212 9.83 -5.78 -18.50
C ASP A 212 9.37 -4.41 -17.95
N GLY A 213 10.11 -3.34 -18.22
CA GLY A 213 9.85 -2.00 -17.66
C GLY A 213 10.34 -1.79 -16.23
N VAL A 214 10.19 -0.57 -15.72
CA VAL A 214 10.80 -0.12 -14.45
C VAL A 214 9.96 0.96 -13.77
N ASN A 215 10.02 1.02 -12.44
CA ASN A 215 9.54 2.17 -11.67
C ASN A 215 10.65 3.23 -11.60
N ILE A 216 10.33 4.49 -11.87
CA ILE A 216 11.33 5.56 -11.91
C ILE A 216 11.02 6.58 -10.83
N GLU A 217 11.91 6.68 -9.84
CA GLU A 217 11.81 7.63 -8.74
C GLU A 217 12.73 8.83 -8.96
N PHE A 218 12.17 10.04 -8.88
CA PHE A 218 12.92 11.29 -8.84
C PHE A 218 13.00 11.77 -7.40
N VAL A 219 14.20 11.99 -6.89
CA VAL A 219 14.45 12.20 -5.45
C VAL A 219 15.19 13.51 -5.22
N ALA A 220 14.63 14.36 -4.36
CA ALA A 220 15.25 15.61 -3.92
C ALA A 220 15.53 15.58 -2.42
N ASP A 221 16.67 16.13 -2.01
CA ASP A 221 17.04 16.22 -0.59
C ASP A 221 16.17 17.24 0.15
N ARG A 222 15.81 16.91 1.40
CA ARG A 222 15.06 17.79 2.33
C ARG A 222 15.80 18.03 3.64
N GLY A 223 16.83 17.22 3.92
CA GLY A 223 17.71 17.37 5.07
C GLY A 223 18.47 16.08 5.36
N PRO A 224 19.21 16.03 6.48
CA PRO A 224 19.92 14.82 6.89
C PRO A 224 18.96 13.64 7.04
N ARG A 225 19.18 12.56 6.26
CA ARG A 225 18.33 11.36 6.22
C ARG A 225 16.85 11.65 5.94
N HIS A 226 16.59 12.69 5.15
CA HIS A 226 15.26 13.10 4.75
C HIS A 226 15.25 13.52 3.28
N VAL A 227 14.47 12.82 2.50
CA VAL A 227 14.29 13.05 1.07
C VAL A 227 12.81 13.15 0.72
N ALA A 228 12.50 13.78 -0.40
CA ALA A 228 11.18 13.75 -1.02
C ALA A 228 11.30 13.10 -2.40
N MET A 229 10.24 12.42 -2.85
CA MET A 229 10.20 11.75 -4.14
C MET A 229 8.89 11.97 -4.89
N ARG A 230 8.98 11.90 -6.22
CA ARG A 230 7.87 11.59 -7.14
C ARG A 230 8.22 10.32 -7.89
N VAL A 231 7.22 9.58 -8.36
CA VAL A 231 7.43 8.28 -9.00
C VAL A 231 6.56 8.12 -10.23
N HIS A 232 7.13 7.56 -11.29
CA HIS A 232 6.38 6.90 -12.35
C HIS A 232 6.40 5.39 -12.08
N GLU A 233 5.25 4.83 -11.74
CA GLU A 233 5.12 3.39 -11.55
C GLU A 233 4.82 2.68 -12.87
N ARG A 234 5.54 1.58 -13.10
CA ARG A 234 5.37 0.74 -14.28
C ARG A 234 3.91 0.30 -14.41
N GLY A 235 3.27 0.74 -15.50
CA GLY A 235 1.89 0.38 -15.82
C GLY A 235 0.83 1.21 -15.08
N ALA A 236 1.21 2.18 -14.25
CA ALA A 236 0.28 3.02 -13.50
C ALA A 236 0.49 4.54 -13.72
N GLY A 237 1.65 4.97 -14.22
CA GLY A 237 1.94 6.41 -14.35
C GLY A 237 2.36 7.02 -13.01
N GLU A 238 2.09 8.31 -12.82
CA GLU A 238 2.34 8.95 -11.53
C GLU A 238 1.35 8.45 -10.46
N THR A 239 1.90 7.98 -9.34
CA THR A 239 1.11 7.61 -8.16
C THR A 239 1.46 8.50 -6.98
N ARG A 240 0.53 8.60 -6.02
CA ARG A 240 0.75 9.39 -4.81
C ARG A 240 1.67 8.72 -3.80
N SER A 241 1.87 7.40 -3.91
CA SER A 241 2.75 6.65 -3.03
C SER A 241 3.12 5.28 -3.60
N CYS A 242 4.41 4.96 -3.60
CA CYS A 242 4.94 3.64 -3.93
C CYS A 242 5.79 3.11 -2.76
N GLY A 243 5.34 2.03 -2.10
CA GLY A 243 6.03 1.48 -0.93
C GLY A 243 7.40 0.88 -1.24
N THR A 244 7.50 0.07 -2.30
CA THR A 244 8.80 -0.49 -2.72
C THR A 244 9.72 0.60 -3.29
N GLY A 245 9.16 1.61 -3.94
CA GLY A 245 9.91 2.79 -4.40
C GLY A 245 10.51 3.59 -3.25
N ALA A 246 9.74 3.86 -2.19
CA ALA A 246 10.28 4.50 -0.99
C ALA A 246 11.41 3.67 -0.34
N CYS A 247 11.27 2.35 -0.30
CA CYS A 247 12.34 1.45 0.17
C CYS A 247 13.60 1.56 -0.70
N ALA A 248 13.45 1.51 -2.02
CA ALA A 248 14.54 1.63 -2.97
C ALA A 248 15.25 2.99 -2.82
N VAL A 249 14.50 4.07 -2.68
CA VAL A 249 15.00 5.43 -2.47
C VAL A 249 15.82 5.54 -1.18
N ALA A 250 15.32 4.99 -0.06
CA ALA A 250 16.04 5.03 1.21
C ALA A 250 17.39 4.28 1.15
N VAL A 251 17.41 3.08 0.55
CA VAL A 251 18.65 2.29 0.38
C VAL A 251 19.63 3.00 -0.57
N ALA A 252 19.13 3.54 -1.69
CA ALA A 252 19.93 4.33 -2.63
C ALA A 252 20.53 5.57 -1.97
N ALA A 253 19.75 6.29 -1.15
CA ALA A 253 20.18 7.47 -0.42
C ALA A 253 21.23 7.12 0.66
N ALA A 254 21.01 6.06 1.42
CA ALA A 254 22.00 5.57 2.39
C ALA A 254 23.35 5.28 1.72
N ARG A 255 23.35 4.55 0.60
CA ARG A 255 24.58 4.25 -0.15
C ARG A 255 25.20 5.48 -0.82
N ARG A 256 24.40 6.48 -1.23
CA ARG A 256 24.91 7.78 -1.72
C ARG A 256 25.61 8.56 -0.61
N ASP A 257 25.07 8.50 0.60
CA ASP A 257 25.59 9.21 1.77
C ASP A 257 26.75 8.45 2.45
N GLY A 258 27.22 7.35 1.85
CA GLY A 258 28.35 6.56 2.35
C GLY A 258 28.01 5.65 3.53
N ILE A 259 26.73 5.35 3.74
CA ILE A 259 26.24 4.53 4.84
C ILE A 259 25.83 3.15 4.32
N ASP A 260 26.48 2.12 4.84
CA ASP A 260 26.09 0.73 4.66
C ASP A 260 25.84 0.09 6.04
N PRO A 261 24.58 -0.24 6.40
CA PRO A 261 24.25 -0.89 7.67
C PRO A 261 25.03 -2.19 7.91
N ALA A 262 25.32 -2.95 6.85
CA ALA A 262 26.09 -4.19 6.96
C ALA A 262 27.55 -3.92 7.37
N ALA A 263 28.13 -2.81 6.92
CA ALA A 263 29.50 -2.41 7.28
C ALA A 263 29.57 -1.70 8.64
N THR A 264 28.56 -0.88 8.95
CA THR A 264 28.52 -0.09 10.20
C THR A 264 28.00 -0.87 11.40
N GLY A 265 27.30 -1.99 11.17
CA GLY A 265 26.69 -2.81 12.22
C GLY A 265 25.49 -2.15 12.91
N SER A 266 25.01 -1.01 12.40
CA SER A 266 23.90 -0.25 12.98
C SER A 266 22.82 0.02 11.93
N PRO A 267 21.53 -0.03 12.30
CA PRO A 267 20.45 0.29 11.38
C PRO A 267 20.52 1.76 10.95
N VAL A 268 20.04 2.06 9.74
CA VAL A 268 19.88 3.44 9.24
C VAL A 268 18.44 3.68 8.84
N THR A 269 17.89 4.82 9.26
CA THR A 269 16.51 5.22 8.94
C THR A 269 16.50 6.49 8.10
N TYR A 270 15.77 6.46 6.99
CA TYR A 270 15.46 7.62 6.16
C TYR A 270 13.97 7.92 6.20
N ARG A 271 13.63 9.21 6.33
CA ARG A 271 12.28 9.70 6.04
C ARG A 271 12.16 9.97 4.55
N VAL A 272 11.12 9.42 3.92
CA VAL A 272 10.80 9.60 2.51
C VAL A 272 9.43 10.25 2.40
N ASP A 273 9.39 11.48 1.89
CA ASP A 273 8.14 12.19 1.60
C ASP A 273 7.68 11.88 0.18
N LEU A 274 6.43 11.48 0.02
CA LEU A 274 5.73 11.21 -1.23
C LEU A 274 4.55 12.19 -1.37
N PRO A 275 3.95 12.35 -2.55
CA PRO A 275 2.79 13.24 -2.70
C PRO A 275 1.63 12.92 -1.75
N GLY A 276 1.48 11.65 -1.34
CA GLY A 276 0.42 11.17 -0.44
C GLY A 276 0.80 11.11 1.05
N GLY A 277 1.97 11.58 1.46
CA GLY A 277 2.39 11.60 2.86
C GLY A 277 3.85 11.20 3.06
N SER A 278 4.20 10.68 4.24
CA SER A 278 5.58 10.31 4.58
C SER A 278 5.68 8.87 5.01
N LEU A 279 6.80 8.22 4.66
CA LEU A 279 7.20 6.91 5.13
C LEU A 279 8.55 7.00 5.84
N SER A 280 8.74 6.18 6.86
CA SER A 280 10.01 5.97 7.54
C SER A 280 10.55 4.60 7.15
N ILE A 281 11.70 4.59 6.48
CA ILE A 281 12.33 3.36 5.98
C ILE A 281 13.59 3.09 6.77
N THR A 282 13.68 1.92 7.37
CA THR A 282 14.87 1.48 8.11
C THR A 282 15.52 0.29 7.41
N GLU A 283 16.79 0.39 7.06
CA GLU A 283 17.62 -0.75 6.64
C GLU A 283 18.40 -1.26 7.85
N LEU A 284 18.22 -2.53 8.17
CA LEU A 284 18.88 -3.22 9.28
C LEU A 284 20.28 -3.72 8.87
N PRO A 285 21.18 -4.00 9.83
CA PRO A 285 22.53 -4.52 9.52
C PRO A 285 22.54 -5.84 8.77
N ASP A 286 21.49 -6.65 8.92
CA ASP A 286 21.36 -7.89 8.17
C ASP A 286 20.94 -7.64 6.72
N GLY A 287 20.54 -6.43 6.33
CA GLY A 287 20.04 -6.04 5.00
C GLY A 287 18.52 -6.05 4.87
N THR A 288 17.79 -6.41 5.93
CA THR A 288 16.33 -6.34 5.95
C THR A 288 15.87 -4.87 5.93
N VAL A 289 14.91 -4.56 5.07
CA VAL A 289 14.29 -3.24 4.96
C VAL A 289 12.93 -3.29 5.65
N GLU A 290 12.71 -2.38 6.60
CA GLU A 290 11.43 -2.14 7.26
C GLU A 290 10.83 -0.85 6.75
N MET A 291 9.56 -0.89 6.35
CA MET A 291 8.78 0.29 5.98
C MET A 291 7.74 0.57 7.04
N THR A 292 7.80 1.76 7.63
CA THR A 292 6.84 2.25 8.63
C THR A 292 6.08 3.44 8.07
N GLY A 293 4.77 3.44 8.25
CA GLY A 293 3.96 4.61 7.92
C GLY A 293 2.49 4.46 8.23
N PRO A 294 1.71 5.50 7.93
CA PRO A 294 0.31 5.57 8.31
C PRO A 294 -0.55 4.65 7.43
N ALA A 295 -1.68 4.25 8.00
CA ALA A 295 -2.79 3.62 7.32
C ALA A 295 -4.08 4.13 7.96
N VAL A 296 -5.01 4.59 7.12
CA VAL A 296 -6.24 5.27 7.54
C VAL A 296 -7.44 4.52 7.02
N ILE A 297 -8.44 4.32 7.87
CA ILE A 297 -9.79 3.91 7.46
C ILE A 297 -10.62 5.19 7.36
N VAL A 298 -11.17 5.45 6.18
CA VAL A 298 -11.86 6.69 5.80
C VAL A 298 -13.37 6.56 5.94
N ALA A 299 -13.92 5.42 5.52
CA ALA A 299 -15.37 5.19 5.53
C ALA A 299 -15.70 3.70 5.64
N HIS A 300 -16.95 3.41 5.96
CA HIS A 300 -17.55 2.08 5.88
C HIS A 300 -18.92 2.16 5.21
N GLY A 301 -19.40 1.04 4.68
CA GLY A 301 -20.69 0.99 4.02
C GLY A 301 -21.09 -0.42 3.60
N THR A 302 -22.12 -0.49 2.78
CA THR A 302 -22.63 -1.75 2.23
C THR A 302 -22.93 -1.54 0.75
N LEU A 303 -22.39 -2.41 -0.10
CA LEU A 303 -22.69 -2.45 -1.53
C LEU A 303 -24.10 -3.00 -1.75
N ASP A 304 -24.88 -2.34 -2.61
CA ASP A 304 -26.22 -2.78 -2.96
C ASP A 304 -26.16 -4.14 -3.69
N PRO A 305 -26.87 -5.18 -3.19
CA PRO A 305 -26.85 -6.50 -3.82
C PRO A 305 -27.43 -6.48 -5.25
N ALA A 306 -28.43 -5.66 -5.55
CA ALA A 306 -29.00 -5.55 -6.90
C ALA A 306 -27.99 -4.91 -7.87
N TRP A 307 -27.20 -3.95 -7.38
CA TRP A 307 -26.11 -3.36 -8.16
C TRP A 307 -25.06 -4.42 -8.49
N LEU A 308 -24.64 -5.24 -7.52
CA LEU A 308 -23.62 -6.29 -7.72
C LEU A 308 -24.05 -7.39 -8.69
N VAL A 309 -25.30 -7.86 -8.64
CA VAL A 309 -25.79 -8.93 -9.54
C VAL A 309 -25.76 -8.49 -11.00
N THR A 310 -26.06 -7.22 -11.29
CA THR A 310 -25.98 -6.66 -12.66
C THR A 310 -24.54 -6.61 -13.19
N ALA A 311 -23.53 -6.91 -12.36
CA ALA A 311 -22.11 -6.94 -12.72
C ALA A 311 -21.55 -8.36 -12.92
N LEU A 312 -22.31 -9.39 -12.54
CA LEU A 312 -21.89 -10.80 -12.60
C LEU A 312 -22.47 -11.56 -13.81
N ASP A 313 -23.36 -10.91 -14.57
CA ASP A 313 -23.88 -11.35 -15.89
C ASP A 313 -23.10 -10.70 -17.04
#